data_AF-A0A945Y2H9-F1
#
_entry.id   AF-A0A945Y2H9-F1
#
_cell.length_a   1.000
_cell.length_b   1.000
_cell.length_c   1.000
_cell.angle_alpha   90.00
_cell.angle_beta   90.00
_cell.angle_gamma   90.00
#
_symmetry.space_group_name_H-M   'P 1'
#
loop_
_entity.id
_entity.type
_entity.pdbx_description
1 polymer ?
#
loop_
_entity_poly.entity_id
_entity_poly.type
_entity_poly.pdbx_seq_one_letter_code
_entity_poly.pdbx_strand_id
1 'polypeptide(L)'
;MAETTTAPALDDETHAALTLYNEYVKADRERSQREKRVKKAERTKEEAAALVKKLSASGSAEEKAAADVAYREANDAWRKLRDGEEPEPAAAAEEAPSEEAPAEVAEATPADDDGGEDAPTVAVADEEE
;
A
#
# COMPACT_ATOMS: atom_id res chain seq x y z
N MET A 1 0.74 16.04 -51.90
CA MET A 1 1.99 15.61 -51.25
C MET A 1 1.58 15.13 -49.87
N ALA A 2 1.52 13.81 -49.65
CA ALA A 2 1.17 13.28 -48.34
C ALA A 2 2.43 13.23 -47.49
N GLU A 3 2.53 14.12 -46.50
CA GLU A 3 3.58 14.07 -45.49
C GLU A 3 3.29 12.85 -44.61
N THR A 4 3.97 11.74 -44.89
CA THR A 4 3.97 10.59 -44.00
C THR A 4 4.69 11.00 -42.71
N THR A 5 3.91 11.40 -41.70
CA THR A 5 4.36 11.47 -40.31
C THR A 5 4.77 10.06 -39.89
N THR A 6 6.02 9.72 -40.17
CA THR A 6 6.70 8.56 -39.59
C THR A 6 7.20 9.04 -38.25
N ALA A 7 6.68 8.45 -37.16
CA ALA A 7 7.20 8.71 -35.82
C ALA A 7 8.73 8.55 -35.83
N PRO A 8 9.49 9.46 -35.20
CA PRO A 8 10.94 9.31 -35.13
C PRO A 8 11.24 7.93 -34.54
N ALA A 9 12.07 7.15 -35.23
CA ALA A 9 12.52 5.86 -34.73
C ALA A 9 13.18 6.08 -33.36
N LEU A 10 12.79 5.28 -32.37
CA LEU A 10 13.42 5.30 -31.04
C LEU A 10 14.91 5.02 -31.21
N ASP A 11 15.74 5.89 -30.67
CA ASP A 11 17.18 5.66 -30.61
C ASP A 11 17.50 4.51 -29.63
N ASP A 12 18.63 3.85 -29.87
CA ASP A 12 19.06 2.67 -29.12
C ASP A 12 19.21 2.98 -27.61
N GLU A 13 19.59 4.20 -27.26
CA GLU A 13 19.73 4.66 -25.88
C GLU A 13 18.36 4.74 -25.19
N THR A 14 17.34 5.30 -25.85
CA THR A 14 15.96 5.30 -25.34
C THR A 14 15.42 3.87 -25.21
N HIS A 15 15.70 2.98 -26.16
CA HIS A 15 15.26 1.57 -26.06
C HIS A 15 15.93 0.84 -24.87
N ALA A 16 17.23 1.07 -24.66
CA ALA A 16 17.95 0.55 -23.50
C ALA A 16 17.39 1.09 -22.18
N ALA A 17 17.12 2.40 -22.12
CA ALA A 17 16.55 3.05 -20.94
C ALA A 17 15.16 2.50 -20.59
N LEU A 18 14.27 2.33 -21.59
CA LEU A 18 12.94 1.73 -21.38
C LEU A 18 13.01 0.28 -20.92
N THR A 19 13.99 -0.48 -21.43
CA THR A 19 14.19 -1.89 -21.02
C THR A 19 14.55 -1.96 -19.53
N LEU A 20 15.55 -1.19 -19.11
CA LEU A 20 15.96 -1.11 -17.70
C LEU A 20 14.80 -0.63 -16.81
N TYR A 21 14.09 0.42 -17.23
CA TYR A 21 12.93 0.92 -16.48
C TYR A 21 11.87 -0.16 -16.27
N ASN A 22 11.53 -0.90 -17.34
CA ASN A 22 10.55 -1.98 -17.25
C ASN A 22 11.00 -3.11 -16.32
N GLU A 23 12.28 -3.44 -16.29
CA GLU A 23 12.86 -4.41 -15.35
C GLU A 23 12.75 -3.91 -13.90
N TYR A 24 13.10 -2.65 -13.65
CA TYR A 24 12.94 -2.05 -12.32
C TYR A 24 11.49 -2.04 -11.87
N VAL A 25 10.55 -1.65 -12.74
CA VAL A 25 9.12 -1.66 -12.42
C VAL A 25 8.62 -3.07 -12.12
N LYS A 26 9.08 -4.09 -12.85
CA LYS A 26 8.75 -5.49 -12.55
C LYS A 26 9.28 -5.91 -11.18
N ALA A 27 10.56 -5.66 -10.92
CA ALA A 27 11.17 -5.99 -9.64
C ALA A 27 10.49 -5.25 -8.47
N ASP A 28 10.07 -4.00 -8.68
CA ASP A 28 9.38 -3.21 -7.67
C ASP A 28 7.97 -3.72 -7.36
N ARG A 29 7.23 -4.12 -8.40
CA ARG A 29 5.93 -4.78 -8.25
C ARG A 29 6.05 -6.11 -7.54
N GLU A 30 7.06 -6.91 -7.86
CA GLU A 30 7.33 -8.19 -7.19
C GLU A 30 7.65 -7.99 -5.70
N ARG A 31 8.49 -7.01 -5.36
CA ARG A 31 8.76 -6.63 -3.96
C ARG A 31 7.49 -6.21 -3.24
N SER A 32 6.72 -5.29 -3.81
CA SER A 32 5.46 -4.80 -3.24
C SER A 32 4.44 -5.93 -3.02
N GLN A 33 4.31 -6.84 -3.99
CA GLN A 33 3.43 -8.00 -3.86
C GLN A 33 3.91 -8.97 -2.79
N ARG A 34 5.22 -9.20 -2.68
CA ARG A 34 5.78 -10.04 -1.61
C ARG A 34 5.54 -9.44 -0.23
N GLU A 35 5.72 -8.14 -0.06
CA GLU A 35 5.40 -7.43 1.18
C GLU A 35 3.92 -7.56 1.54
N LYS A 36 3.02 -7.38 0.57
CA LYS A 36 1.57 -7.58 0.77
C LYS A 36 1.25 -9.03 1.16
N ARG A 37 1.85 -10.03 0.50
CA ARG A 37 1.68 -11.46 0.83
C ARG A 37 2.13 -11.76 2.25
N VAL A 38 3.28 -11.22 2.68
CA VAL A 38 3.79 -11.38 4.05
C VAL A 38 2.85 -10.72 5.07
N LYS A 39 2.39 -9.49 4.80
CA LYS A 39 1.46 -8.76 5.69
C LYS A 39 0.11 -9.49 5.82
N LYS A 40 -0.42 -10.03 4.72
CA LYS A 40 -1.65 -10.83 4.73
C LYS A 40 -1.46 -12.10 5.56
N ALA A 41 -0.35 -12.82 5.37
CA ALA A 41 -0.03 -14.00 6.14
C ALA A 41 0.13 -13.70 7.64
N GLU A 42 0.73 -12.56 7.97
CA GLU A 42 0.85 -12.10 9.36
C GLU A 42 -0.52 -11.89 10.00
N ARG A 43 -1.42 -11.20 9.30
CA ARG A 43 -2.80 -11.02 9.75
C ARG A 43 -3.52 -12.35 9.95
N THR A 44 -3.38 -13.31 9.02
CA THR A 44 -4.01 -14.64 9.18
C THR A 44 -3.45 -15.41 10.38
N LYS A 45 -2.15 -15.29 10.66
CA LYS A 45 -1.51 -15.87 11.86
C LYS A 45 -2.08 -15.23 13.13
N GLU A 46 -2.26 -13.91 13.15
CA GLU A 46 -2.85 -13.19 14.28
C GLU A 46 -4.32 -13.54 14.51
N GLU A 47 -5.11 -13.65 13.45
CA GLU A 47 -6.50 -14.09 13.51
C GLU A 47 -6.60 -15.53 14.03
N ALA A 48 -5.74 -16.44 13.55
CA ALA A 48 -5.65 -17.80 14.07
C ALA A 48 -5.23 -17.83 15.55
N ALA A 49 -4.28 -16.98 15.96
CA ALA A 49 -3.88 -16.85 17.36
C ALA A 49 -5.02 -16.34 18.25
N ALA A 50 -5.82 -15.39 17.75
CA ALA A 50 -6.99 -14.88 18.45
C ALA A 50 -8.07 -15.96 18.59
N LEU A 51 -8.27 -16.80 17.57
CA LEU A 51 -9.17 -17.95 17.62
C LEU A 51 -8.69 -19.00 18.63
N VAL A 52 -7.39 -19.35 18.63
CA VAL A 52 -6.80 -20.23 19.65
C VAL A 52 -7.07 -19.67 21.05
N LYS A 53 -6.83 -18.37 21.27
CA LYS A 53 -7.09 -17.74 22.57
C LYS A 53 -8.57 -17.80 22.96
N LYS A 54 -9.48 -17.47 22.04
CA LYS A 54 -10.92 -17.53 22.28
C LYS A 54 -11.39 -18.95 22.61
N LEU A 55 -10.98 -19.93 21.82
CA LEU A 55 -11.37 -21.33 22.00
C LEU A 55 -10.66 -21.96 23.21
N SER A 56 -9.48 -21.49 23.60
CA SER A 56 -8.83 -21.92 24.85
C SER A 56 -9.69 -21.62 26.08
N ALA A 57 -10.39 -20.48 26.06
CA ALA A 57 -11.22 -19.99 27.16
C ALA A 57 -12.61 -20.65 27.22
N SER A 58 -13.23 -20.97 26.07
CA SER A 58 -14.63 -21.43 26.03
C SER A 58 -14.95 -22.54 25.03
N GLY A 59 -13.97 -23.06 24.29
CA GLY A 59 -14.16 -24.10 23.28
C GLY A 59 -14.10 -25.52 23.83
N SER A 60 -14.65 -26.46 23.07
CA SER A 60 -14.48 -27.90 23.28
C SER A 60 -13.03 -28.34 23.02
N ALA A 61 -12.67 -29.55 23.48
CA ALA A 61 -11.33 -30.09 23.27
C ALA A 61 -10.97 -30.23 21.78
N GLU A 62 -11.95 -30.59 20.94
CA GLU A 62 -11.79 -30.73 19.50
C GLU A 62 -11.61 -29.37 18.82
N GLU A 63 -12.37 -28.34 19.22
CA GLU A 63 -12.21 -26.99 18.68
C GLU A 63 -10.85 -26.37 19.05
N LYS A 64 -10.36 -26.62 20.27
CA LYS A 64 -9.02 -26.18 20.69
C LYS A 64 -7.93 -26.84 19.84
N ALA A 65 -8.03 -28.16 19.63
CA ALA A 65 -7.08 -28.89 18.80
C ALA A 65 -7.09 -28.43 17.34
N ALA A 66 -8.27 -28.20 16.76
CA ALA A 66 -8.41 -27.70 15.39
C ALA A 66 -7.84 -26.28 15.25
N ALA A 67 -8.08 -25.40 16.22
CA ALA A 67 -7.53 -24.05 16.22
C ALA A 67 -6.00 -24.04 16.37
N ASP A 68 -5.44 -24.90 17.23
CA ASP A 68 -4.00 -25.03 17.39
C ASP A 68 -3.31 -25.53 16.11
N VAL A 69 -3.94 -26.48 15.40
CA VAL A 69 -3.46 -26.93 14.09
C VAL A 69 -3.49 -25.78 13.09
N ALA A 70 -4.63 -25.08 12.97
CA ALA A 70 -4.77 -23.94 12.06
C ALA A 70 -3.77 -22.81 12.36
N TYR A 71 -3.48 -22.54 13.64
CA TYR A 71 -2.46 -21.57 14.03
C TYR A 71 -1.05 -22.00 13.62
N ARG A 72 -0.69 -23.29 13.80
CA ARG A 72 0.61 -23.80 13.37
C ARG A 72 0.77 -23.73 11.85
N GLU A 73 -0.24 -24.14 11.10
CA GLU A 73 -0.24 -24.05 9.64
C GLU A 73 -0.10 -22.60 9.15
N ALA A 74 -0.85 -21.66 9.73
CA ALA A 74 -0.74 -20.24 9.42
C ALA A 74 0.63 -19.64 9.80
N ASN A 75 1.21 -20.07 10.93
CA ASN A 75 2.54 -19.66 11.37
C ASN A 75 3.63 -20.15 10.41
N ASP A 76 3.57 -21.42 10.01
CA ASP A 76 4.51 -22.02 9.07
C ASP A 76 4.40 -21.37 7.69
N ALA A 77 3.19 -21.08 7.21
CA ALA A 77 2.98 -20.36 5.96
C ALA A 77 3.57 -18.94 6.00
N TRP A 78 3.34 -18.19 7.09
CA TRP A 78 3.93 -16.86 7.29
C TRP A 78 5.46 -16.93 7.35
N ARG A 79 6.04 -17.91 8.05
CA ARG A 79 7.50 -18.08 8.13
C ARG A 79 8.12 -18.35 6.77
N LYS A 80 7.54 -19.23 5.96
CA LYS A 80 8.00 -19.52 4.60
C LYS A 80 8.00 -18.25 3.72
N LEU A 81 6.89 -17.51 3.73
CA LEU A 81 6.77 -16.24 2.99
C LEU A 81 7.78 -15.18 3.46
N ARG A 82 8.01 -15.07 4.77
CA ARG A 82 8.98 -14.15 5.37
C ARG A 82 10.42 -14.52 4.99
N ASP A 83 10.76 -15.81 5.13
CA ASP A 83 12.10 -16.33 4.89
C ASP A 83 12.46 -16.37 3.38
N GLY A 84 11.49 -16.05 2.52
CA GLY A 84 11.68 -15.98 1.06
C GLY A 84 11.64 -17.34 0.38
N GLU A 85 11.15 -18.35 1.08
CA GLU A 85 10.73 -19.60 0.46
C GLU A 85 9.40 -19.31 -0.21
N GLU A 86 9.51 -18.85 -1.45
CA GLU A 86 8.37 -18.53 -2.28
C GLU A 86 7.54 -19.81 -2.42
N PRO A 87 6.33 -19.88 -1.86
CA PRO A 87 5.46 -21.00 -2.14
C PRO A 87 5.31 -21.06 -3.67
N GLU A 88 5.34 -22.27 -4.24
CA GLU A 88 5.08 -22.45 -5.68
C GLU A 88 3.93 -21.53 -6.07
N PRO A 89 4.05 -20.77 -7.17
CA PRO A 89 3.00 -19.86 -7.57
C PRO A 89 1.75 -20.71 -7.82
N ALA A 90 0.84 -20.75 -6.84
CA ALA A 90 -0.54 -21.09 -7.08
C ALA A 90 -0.96 -20.10 -8.19
N ALA A 91 -1.16 -20.65 -9.39
CA ALA A 91 -1.39 -19.93 -10.63
C ALA A 91 -2.10 -18.61 -10.33
N ALA A 92 -1.41 -17.50 -10.61
CA ALA A 92 -1.79 -16.13 -10.29
C ALA A 92 -3.30 -16.04 -10.08
N ALA A 93 -3.74 -16.17 -8.83
CA ALA A 93 -5.09 -15.75 -8.50
C ALA A 93 -5.05 -14.26 -8.81
N GLU A 94 -5.71 -13.86 -9.91
CA GLU A 94 -5.85 -12.47 -10.27
C GLU A 94 -6.35 -11.74 -9.03
N GLU A 95 -5.42 -11.07 -8.35
CA GLU A 95 -5.69 -10.25 -7.20
C GLU A 95 -6.42 -9.06 -7.80
N ALA A 96 -7.75 -9.15 -7.82
CA ALA A 96 -8.62 -8.06 -8.21
C ALA A 96 -8.09 -6.80 -7.53
N PRO A 97 -7.97 -5.66 -8.25
CA PRO A 97 -7.42 -4.45 -7.70
C PRO A 97 -8.20 -4.13 -6.42
N SER A 98 -7.51 -4.22 -5.28
CA SER A 98 -8.06 -3.74 -4.02
C SER A 98 -8.19 -2.23 -4.18
N GLU A 99 -9.40 -1.78 -4.51
CA GLU A 99 -9.86 -0.39 -4.50
C GLU A 99 -9.77 0.16 -3.07
N GLU A 100 -8.56 0.40 -2.60
CA GLU A 100 -8.35 1.36 -1.53
C GLU A 100 -8.24 2.71 -2.22
N ALA A 101 -9.41 3.30 -2.46
CA ALA A 101 -9.55 4.66 -2.98
C ALA A 101 -8.67 5.60 -2.15
N PRO A 102 -7.89 6.50 -2.78
CA PRO A 102 -7.18 7.52 -2.04
C PRO A 102 -8.22 8.36 -1.29
N ALA A 103 -8.16 8.29 0.03
CA ALA A 103 -8.94 9.14 0.93
C ALA A 103 -8.77 10.61 0.49
N GLU A 104 -9.92 11.27 0.37
CA GLU A 104 -10.14 12.67 0.02
C GLU A 104 -8.97 13.60 0.38
N VAL A 105 -8.35 14.18 -0.64
CA VAL A 105 -7.79 15.53 -0.49
C VAL A 105 -8.99 16.47 -0.54
N ALA A 106 -9.57 16.76 0.62
CA ALA A 106 -10.48 17.88 0.77
C ALA A 106 -9.68 19.15 0.48
N GLU A 107 -9.78 19.63 -0.76
CA GLU A 107 -9.28 20.92 -1.19
C GLU A 107 -10.08 22.00 -0.46
N ALA A 108 -9.58 22.44 0.69
CA ALA A 108 -10.10 23.61 1.38
C ALA A 108 -9.73 24.85 0.53
N THR A 109 -10.64 25.24 -0.36
CA THR A 109 -10.62 26.55 -1.00
C THR A 109 -10.67 27.63 0.09
N PRO A 110 -9.72 28.59 0.16
CA PRO A 110 -9.94 29.78 0.96
C PRO A 110 -11.06 30.58 0.29
N ALA A 111 -12.23 30.61 0.94
CA ALA A 111 -13.26 31.58 0.62
C ALA A 111 -12.77 32.94 1.13
N ASP A 112 -12.42 33.82 0.20
CA ASP A 112 -12.45 35.27 0.37
C ASP A 112 -13.81 35.64 0.99
N ASP A 113 -13.79 36.10 2.24
CA ASP A 113 -14.91 36.80 2.88
C ASP A 113 -14.44 38.23 3.21
N ASP A 114 -14.72 39.10 2.24
CA ASP A 114 -14.68 40.55 2.36
C ASP A 114 -15.83 40.98 3.29
N GLY A 115 -15.51 41.53 4.47
CA GLY A 115 -16.53 42.15 5.31
C GLY A 115 -16.16 42.38 6.78
N GLY A 116 -15.90 43.63 7.14
CA GLY A 116 -16.28 44.16 8.46
C GLY A 116 -15.15 44.60 9.38
N GLU A 117 -14.80 45.89 9.24
CA GLU A 117 -14.54 46.87 10.31
C GLU A 117 -14.41 46.33 11.76
N ASP A 118 -13.23 46.47 12.36
CA ASP A 118 -13.10 47.18 13.63
C ASP A 118 -11.62 47.55 13.89
N ALA A 119 -11.33 48.85 13.80
CA ALA A 119 -10.04 49.41 14.12
C ALA A 119 -9.98 49.77 15.61
N PRO A 120 -8.94 49.33 16.35
CA PRO A 120 -8.45 50.11 17.46
C PRO A 120 -7.22 50.89 16.99
N THR A 121 -7.40 52.20 16.93
CA THR A 121 -6.35 53.21 16.89
C THR A 121 -5.30 52.92 17.98
N VAL A 122 -4.06 52.63 17.60
CA VAL A 122 -2.91 52.87 18.47
C VAL A 122 -2.05 53.94 17.82
N ALA A 123 -1.99 55.05 18.55
CA ALA A 123 -1.30 56.28 18.28
C ALA A 123 0.13 56.10 17.75
N VAL A 124 0.46 56.93 16.77
CA VAL A 124 1.81 57.31 16.40
C VAL A 124 2.46 58.02 17.60
N ALA A 125 3.65 57.55 17.99
CA ALA A 125 4.73 58.32 18.60
C ALA A 125 6.03 57.66 18.10
N ASP A 126 6.80 58.29 17.18
CA ASP A 126 7.94 59.20 17.46
C ASP A 126 9.10 58.39 18.11
N GLU A 127 10.33 58.21 17.59
CA GLU A 127 11.31 59.01 16.82
C GLU A 127 12.20 57.99 16.03
N GLU A 128 12.59 58.21 14.76
CA GLU A 128 13.80 58.90 14.27
C GLU A 128 15.15 58.37 14.83
N GLU A 129 15.96 57.84 13.89
CA GLU A 129 17.45 57.69 13.84
C GLU A 129 18.22 56.91 14.91
#